data_AF-A0A967K906-F1
#
_entry.id   AF-A0A967K906-F1
#
_cell.length_a   1.000
_cell.length_b   1.000
_cell.length_c   1.000
_cell.angle_alpha   90.00
_cell.angle_beta   90.00
_cell.angle_gamma   90.00
#
_symmetry.space_group_name_H-M   'P 1'
#
loop_
_entity.id
_entity.type
_entity.pdbx_description
1 polymer ?
#
loop_
_entity_poly.entity_id
_entity_poly.type
_entity_poly.pdbx_seq_one_letter_code
_entity_poly.pdbx_strand_id
1 'polypeptide(L)' 'MASIYTKAGRYDDALDELEYLLSIPSPFTAKLLRIAPDLAPLHNHPRFQALIEKYEVL' A
#
# COMPACT_ATOMS: atom_id res chain seq x y z
N MET A 1 4.38 9.76 0.27
CA MET A 1 3.44 10.39 -0.68
C MET A 1 2.29 9.45 -1.07
N ALA A 2 2.35 8.15 -0.77
CA ALA A 2 1.35 7.15 -1.15
C ALA A 2 -0.11 7.60 -0.93
N SER A 3 -0.46 8.14 0.24
CA SER A 3 -1.81 8.69 0.50
C SER A 3 -2.20 9.83 -0.47
N ILE A 4 -1.26 10.73 -0.79
CA ILE A 4 -1.48 11.84 -1.73
C ILE A 4 -1.66 11.29 -3.16
N TYR A 5 -0.83 10.33 -3.57
CA TYR A 5 -0.97 9.69 -4.88
C TYR A 5 -2.30 8.92 -5.01
N THR A 6 -2.70 8.20 -3.97
CA THR A 6 -4.02 7.54 -3.91
C THR A 6 -5.15 8.56 -4.06
N LYS A 7 -5.13 9.67 -3.31
CA LYS A 7 -6.14 10.72 -3.41
C LYS A 7 -6.18 11.40 -4.78
N ALA A 8 -5.04 11.46 -5.47
CA ALA A 8 -4.91 11.99 -6.82
C ALA A 8 -5.25 10.98 -7.94
N GLY A 9 -5.66 9.74 -7.61
CA GLY A 9 -5.92 8.68 -8.59
C GLY A 9 -4.66 8.08 -9.24
N ARG A 10 -3.48 8.45 -8.75
CA ARG A 10 -2.17 7.99 -9.24
C ARG A 10 -1.80 6.68 -8.55
N TYR A 11 -2.54 5.62 -8.87
CA TYR A 11 -2.47 4.36 -8.12
C TYR A 11 -1.15 3.61 -8.32
N ASP A 12 -0.57 3.60 -9.52
CA ASP A 12 0.71 2.95 -9.75
C ASP A 12 1.84 3.61 -8.93
N ASP A 13 1.89 4.95 -8.90
CA ASP A 13 2.86 5.69 -8.07
C ASP A 13 2.66 5.42 -6.57
N ALA A 14 1.41 5.32 -6.13
CA ALA A 14 1.10 4.97 -4.75
C ALA A 14 1.59 3.56 -4.42
N LEU A 15 1.35 2.60 -5.31
CA LEU A 15 1.71 1.19 -5.12
C LEU A 15 3.23 0.97 -5.15
N ASP A 16 3.95 1.67 -6.03
CA ASP A 16 5.41 1.65 -6.08
C ASP A 16 6.01 2.15 -4.75
N GLU A 17 5.46 3.23 -4.20
CA GLU A 17 5.94 3.75 -2.91
C GLU A 17 5.60 2.82 -1.74
N LEU A 18 4.39 2.23 -1.72
CA LEU A 18 4.01 1.27 -0.68
C LEU A 18 4.89 0.01 -0.73
N GLU A 19 5.20 -0.50 -1.93
CA GLU A 19 6.10 -1.63 -2.09
C GLU A 19 7.51 -1.33 -1.58
N TYR A 20 8.04 -0.16 -1.92
CA TYR A 20 9.33 0.30 -1.39
C TYR A 20 9.31 0.39 0.14
N LEU A 21 8.28 1.02 0.73
CA LEU A 21 8.17 1.19 2.19
C LEU A 21 8.07 -0.14 2.94
N LEU A 22 7.42 -1.15 2.37
CA LEU A 22 7.35 -2.50 2.95
C LEU A 22 8.64 -3.30 2.77
N SER A 23 9.47 -2.95 1.77
CA SER A 23 10.73 -3.66 1.50
C SER A 23 11.89 -3.28 2.43
N ILE A 24 11.78 -2.16 3.14
CA ILE A 24 12.81 -1.66 4.06
C ILE A 24 12.31 -1.72 5.52
N PRO A 25 13.21 -1.67 6.52
CA PRO A 25 12.80 -1.44 7.90
C PRO A 25 12.07 -0.10 8.02
N SER A 26 10.74 -0.15 8.11
CA SER A 26 9.89 1.04 8.26
C SER A 26 8.76 0.77 9.26
N PRO A 27 8.10 1.83 9.77
CA PRO A 27 6.92 1.68 10.60
C PRO A 27 5.69 1.14 9.84
N PHE A 28 5.75 1.02 8.51
CA PHE A 28 4.63 0.55 7.71
C PHE A 28 4.62 -0.97 7.64
N THR A 29 3.44 -1.55 7.85
CA THR A 29 3.20 -2.98 7.76
C THR A 29 1.99 -3.24 6.88
N ALA A 30 1.91 -4.41 6.24
CA ALA A 30 0.76 -4.80 5.44
C ALA A 30 -0.56 -4.65 6.22
N LYS A 31 -0.57 -5.05 7.50
CA LYS A 31 -1.73 -4.88 8.39
C LYS A 31 -2.15 -3.42 8.57
N LEU A 32 -1.19 -2.52 8.76
CA LEU A 32 -1.47 -1.08 8.87
C LEU A 32 -2.05 -0.52 7.57
N LEU A 33 -1.46 -0.88 6.41
CA LEU A 33 -1.92 -0.40 5.11
C LEU A 33 -3.36 -0.87 4.82
N ARG A 34 -3.71 -2.10 5.20
CA ARG A 34 -5.06 -2.68 5.00
C ARG A 34 -6.17 -1.95 5.75
N ILE A 35 -5.85 -1.30 6.87
CA ILE A 35 -6.85 -0.56 7.67
C ILE A 35 -6.78 0.96 7.46
N ALA A 36 -5.83 1.45 6.65
CA ALA A 36 -5.62 2.86 6.43
C ALA A 36 -6.75 3.46 5.57
N PRO A 37 -7.57 4.40 6.08
CA PRO A 37 -8.70 4.96 5.33
C PRO A 37 -8.27 5.67 4.04
N ASP A 38 -7.11 6.31 4.07
CA ASP A 38 -6.51 7.01 2.92
C ASP A 38 -6.15 6.08 1.76
N LEU A 39 -6.02 4.77 2.02
CA LEU A 39 -5.70 3.75 1.02
C LEU A 39 -6.94 2.95 0.59
N ALA A 40 -8.13 3.28 1.11
CA ALA A 40 -9.37 2.60 0.75
C ALA A 40 -9.61 2.47 -0.76
N PRO A 41 -9.27 3.47 -1.62
CA PRO A 41 -9.40 3.32 -3.07
C PRO A 41 -8.53 2.21 -3.67
N LEU A 42 -7.41 1.86 -3.03
CA LEU A 42 -6.51 0.79 -3.48
C LEU A 42 -6.95 -0.60 -3.01
N HIS A 43 -7.91 -0.72 -2.08
CA HIS A 43 -8.25 -2.01 -1.48
C HIS A 43 -8.69 -3.05 -2.51
N ASN A 44 -9.38 -2.67 -3.58
CA ASN A 44 -9.78 -3.61 -4.64
C ASN A 44 -8.75 -3.73 -5.77
N HIS A 45 -7.62 -3.03 -5.68
CA HIS A 45 -6.58 -3.06 -6.71
C HIS A 45 -5.80 -4.39 -6.63
N PRO A 46 -5.68 -5.17 -7.71
CA PRO A 46 -5.02 -6.49 -7.68
C PRO A 46 -3.58 -6.43 -7.14
N ARG A 47 -2.82 -5.41 -7.55
CA ARG A 47 -1.44 -5.21 -7.07
C ARG A 47 -1.37 -4.83 -5.59
N PHE A 48 -2.38 -4.14 -5.06
CA PHE A 48 -2.44 -3.84 -3.62
C PHE A 48 -2.66 -5.14 -2.84
N GLN A 49 -3.63 -5.96 -3.27
CA GLN A 49 -3.91 -7.25 -2.63
C GLN A 49 -2.69 -8.18 -2.65
N ALA A 50 -2.01 -8.28 -3.79
CA ALA A 50 -0.77 -9.05 -3.91
C ALA A 50 0.34 -8.53 -2.98
N LEU A 51 0.44 -7.20 -2.82
CA LEU A 51 1.39 -6.59 -1.90
C LEU A 51 1.05 -6.90 -0.44
N ILE A 52 -0.23 -6.83 -0.05
CA ILE A 52 -0.66 -7.21 1.30
C ILE A 52 -0.34 -8.68 1.57
N GLU A 53 -0.71 -9.58 0.66
CA GLU A 53 -0.45 -11.02 0.79
C GLU A 53 1.05 -11.32 0.94
N LYS A 54 1.90 -10.70 0.11
CA LYS A 54 3.36 -10.87 0.15
C LYS A 54 3.98 -10.53 1.51
N TYR A 55 3.45 -9.51 2.20
CA TYR A 55 4.05 -8.96 3.43
C TYR A 55 3.25 -9.26 4.71
N GLU A 56 2.08 -9.89 4.63
CA GLU A 56 1.29 -10.33 5.80
C GLU A 56 1.68 -11.73 6.30
N VAL A 57 2.42 -12.52 5.49
CA VAL A 57 2.84 -13.91 5.78
C VAL A 57 4.15 -14.00 6.60
N LEU A 58 4.66 -12.89 7.14
CA LEU A 58 5.89 -12.85 7.96
C LEU A 58 5.59 -12.77 9.47
#